data_AF-A0A2G2JYZ7-F1
#
_entry.id   AF-A0A2G2JYZ7-F1
#
_cell.length_a   1.000
_cell.length_b   1.000
_cell.length_c   1.000
_cell.angle_alpha   90.00
_cell.angle_beta   90.00
_cell.angle_gamma   90.00
#
_symmetry.space_group_name_H-M   'P 1'
#
loop_
_entity.id
_entity.type
_entity.pdbx_description
1 polymer ?
#
loop_
_entity_poly.entity_id
_entity_poly.type
_entity_poly.pdbx_seq_one_letter_code
_entity_poly.pdbx_strand_id
1 'polypeptide(L)' 'MVILLMPDKQNLKYTTGSGKRVNPVWHSPVKQNKWTNDYIANGMLKRFMSSTLYTHTRMLQFYDQFTGQLIYQGIR' A
#
# COMPACT_ATOMS: atom_id res chain seq x y z
N MET A 1 -2.18 -0.24 -3.26
CA MET A 1 -0.94 -0.59 -2.54
C MET A 1 -1.30 -0.99 -1.12
N VAL A 2 -1.04 -2.23 -0.75
CA VAL A 2 -1.25 -2.77 0.59
C VAL A 2 0.08 -2.72 1.35
N ILE A 3 0.05 -2.15 2.55
CA ILE A 3 1.22 -1.98 3.42
C ILE A 3 1.11 -3.01 4.53
N LEU A 4 1.83 -4.13 4.41
CA LEU A 4 1.81 -5.19 5.40
C LEU A 4 2.76 -4.86 6.53
N LEU A 5 2.17 -4.52 7.67
CA LEU A 5 2.89 -4.12 8.87
C LEU A 5 3.60 -5.31 9.53
N MET A 6 4.64 -5.02 10.29
CA MET A 6 5.27 -6.01 11.17
C MET A 6 4.25 -6.54 12.19
N PRO A 7 4.36 -7.81 12.64
CA PRO A 7 3.37 -8.45 13.50
C PRO A 7 3.09 -7.70 14.81
N ASP A 8 4.08 -6.99 15.34
CA ASP A 8 4.03 -6.22 16.58
C ASP A 8 3.41 -4.82 16.40
N LYS A 9 3.18 -4.37 15.17
CA LYS A 9 2.62 -3.04 14.86
C LYS A 9 1.12 -3.06 14.58
N GLN A 10 0.38 -3.86 15.34
CA GLN A 10 -1.10 -3.93 15.24
C GLN A 10 -1.76 -2.59 15.54
N ASN A 11 -1.13 -1.77 16.39
CA ASN A 11 -1.59 -0.42 16.75
C ASN A 11 -1.72 0.52 15.54
N LEU A 12 -0.95 0.29 14.47
CA LEU A 12 -0.96 1.11 13.25
C LEU A 12 -1.98 0.62 12.20
N LYS A 13 -2.70 -0.47 12.46
CA LYS A 13 -3.80 -0.93 11.60
C LYS A 13 -5.00 0.00 11.69
N TYR A 14 -5.68 0.21 10.57
CA TYR A 14 -6.95 0.92 10.53
C TYR A 14 -8.06 0.06 11.11
N THR A 15 -8.95 0.68 11.87
CA THR A 15 -10.18 0.04 12.36
C THR A 15 -11.30 0.33 11.37
N THR A 16 -11.91 -0.71 10.81
CA THR A 16 -13.08 -0.58 9.95
C THR A 16 -14.32 -0.24 10.77
N GLY A 17 -15.41 0.20 10.12
CA GLY A 17 -16.69 0.44 10.80
C GLY A 17 -17.27 -0.79 11.53
N SER A 18 -16.81 -2.00 11.17
CA SER A 18 -17.15 -3.27 11.84
C SER A 18 -16.20 -3.64 13.00
N GLY A 19 -15.27 -2.76 13.39
CA GLY A 19 -14.30 -3.01 14.45
C GLY A 19 -13.11 -3.88 14.05
N LYS A 20 -13.04 -4.34 12.79
CA LYS A 20 -11.93 -5.17 12.30
C LYS A 20 -10.68 -4.31 12.08
N ARG A 21 -9.54 -4.77 12.59
CA ARG A 21 -8.23 -4.14 12.35
C ARG A 21 -7.63 -4.66 11.05
N VAL A 22 -7.43 -3.77 10.08
CA VAL A 22 -6.89 -4.09 8.76
C VAL A 22 -5.61 -3.32 8.46
N ASN A 23 -4.74 -3.92 7.64
CA ASN A 23 -3.52 -3.25 7.21
C ASN A 23 -3.83 -1.97 6.43
N PRO A 24 -3.00 -0.93 6.54
CA PRO A 24 -3.12 0.26 5.72
C PRO A 24 -3.11 -0.05 4.23
N VAL A 25 -4.05 0.56 3.51
CA VAL A 25 -4.13 0.48 2.05
C VAL A 25 -4.10 1.89 1.49
N TRP A 26 -3.21 2.12 0.55
CA TRP A 26 -3.13 3.37 -0.20
C TRP A 26 -3.60 3.14 -1.63
N HIS A 27 -4.42 4.07 -2.10
CA HIS A 27 -4.93 4.11 -3.46
C HIS A 27 -4.25 5.25 -4.20
N SER A 28 -3.99 5.05 -5.49
CA SER A 28 -3.69 6.14 -6.40
C SER A 28 -4.76 6.13 -7.48
N PRO A 29 -5.47 7.24 -7.72
CA PRO A 29 -6.35 7.32 -8.86
C PRO A 29 -5.50 7.20 -10.11
N VAL A 30 -5.75 6.16 -10.91
CA VAL A 30 -5.24 6.11 -12.28
C VAL A 30 -6.05 7.16 -13.04
N LYS A 31 -5.54 8.40 -13.11
CA LYS A 31 -6.17 9.42 -13.97
C LYS A 31 -6.25 8.83 -15.37
N GLN A 32 -7.33 9.13 -16.09
CA GLN A 32 -7.68 8.61 -17.42
C GLN A 32 -6.61 8.85 -18.53
N ASN A 33 -5.37 9.26 -18.22
CA ASN A 33 -4.33 9.52 -19.21
C ASN A 33 -2.87 9.30 -18.75
N LYS A 34 -2.10 8.68 -19.68
CA LYS A 34 -0.65 8.72 -19.98
C LYS A 34 0.40 8.18 -19.00
N TRP A 35 0.10 7.94 -17.73
CA TRP A 35 1.14 7.53 -16.78
C TRP A 35 1.24 6.01 -16.73
N THR A 36 2.45 5.48 -16.94
CA THR A 36 2.69 4.05 -16.83
C THR A 36 2.47 3.57 -15.40
N ASN A 37 2.15 2.29 -15.24
CA ASN A 37 2.03 1.65 -13.93
C ASN A 37 3.29 1.91 -13.08
N ASP A 38 4.47 1.90 -13.70
CA ASP A 38 5.74 2.18 -13.03
C ASP A 38 5.83 3.60 -12.50
N TYR A 39 5.38 4.60 -13.26
CA TYR A 39 5.39 5.99 -12.80
C TYR A 39 4.51 6.16 -11.56
N ILE A 40 3.32 5.55 -11.58
CA ILE A 40 2.37 5.58 -10.47
C ILE A 40 2.94 4.84 -9.26
N ALA A 41 3.45 3.63 -9.45
CA ALA A 41 4.04 2.80 -8.41
C ALA A 41 5.23 3.52 -7.75
N ASN A 42 6.12 4.11 -8.55
CA ASN A 42 7.26 4.89 -8.04
C ASN A 42 6.83 6.13 -7.24
N GLY A 43 5.81 6.87 -7.71
CA GLY A 43 5.25 8.00 -6.96
C GLY A 43 4.61 7.59 -5.64
N MET A 44 3.94 6.43 -5.60
CA MET A 44 3.42 5.84 -4.36
C MET A 44 4.56 5.41 -3.43
N LEU A 45 5.59 4.75 -3.97
CA LEU A 45 6.73 4.27 -3.21
C LEU A 45 7.50 5.44 -2.57
N LYS A 46 7.75 6.53 -3.32
CA LYS A 46 8.38 7.74 -2.77
C LYS A 46 7.63 8.31 -1.56
N ARG A 47 6.31 8.45 -1.68
CA ARG A 47 5.45 8.91 -0.56
C ARG A 47 5.46 7.94 0.61
N PHE A 48 5.51 6.64 0.32
CA PHE A 48 5.56 5.60 1.33
C PHE A 48 6.87 5.66 2.12
N MET A 49 8.02 5.79 1.44
CA MET A 49 9.33 5.88 2.08
C MET A 49 9.47 7.10 3.01
N SER A 50 8.78 8.21 2.70
CA SER A 50 8.74 9.37 3.59
C SER A 50 7.74 9.26 4.75
N SER A 51 6.96 8.17 4.83
CA SER A 51 5.92 8.01 5.85
C SER A 51 6.42 7.28 7.08
N THR A 52 5.75 7.49 8.21
CA THR A 52 6.02 6.74 9.46
C THR A 52 5.77 5.25 9.33
N LEU A 53 4.98 4.81 8.33
CA LEU A 53 4.73 3.39 8.08
C LEU A 53 5.96 2.68 7.50
N TYR A 54 6.88 3.40 6.86
CA TYR A 54 8.06 2.82 6.20
C TYR A 54 8.89 1.95 7.15
N THR A 55 9.15 2.47 8.35
CA THR A 55 9.94 1.78 9.38
C THR A 55 9.20 0.60 10.01
N HIS A 56 7.89 0.49 9.79
CA HIS A 56 6.98 -0.47 10.43
C HIS A 56 6.40 -1.51 9.46
N THR A 57 6.85 -1.49 8.22
CA THR A 57 6.38 -2.36 7.15
C THR A 57 7.32 -3.54 6.95
N ARG A 58 6.75 -4.73 6.87
CA ARG A 58 7.44 -5.98 6.50
C ARG A 58 7.43 -6.20 4.99
N MET A 59 6.29 -5.93 4.35
CA MET A 59 6.10 -6.22 2.94
C MET A 59 5.15 -5.21 2.33
N LEU A 60 5.37 -4.91 1.06
CA LEU A 60 4.57 -3.97 0.30
C LEU A 60 4.08 -4.64 -0.98
N GLN A 61 2.78 -4.53 -1.23
CA GLN A 61 2.14 -5.19 -2.37
C GLN A 61 1.32 -4.18 -3.17
N PHE A 62 1.47 -4.20 -4.49
CA PHE A 62 0.64 -3.43 -5.41
C PHE A 62 -0.34 -4.35 -6.09
N TYR A 63 -1.59 -3.92 -6.12
CA TYR A 63 -2.68 -4.65 -6.75
C TYR A 63 -3.35 -3.74 -7.75
N ASP A 64 -3.80 -4.32 -8.86
CA ASP A 64 -4.81 -3.70 -9.70
C ASP A 64 -6.14 -3.72 -8.97
N GLN A 65 -6.81 -2.56 -8.90
CA GLN A 65 -8.04 -2.44 -8.12
C GLN A 65 -9.25 -3.10 -8.82
N PHE A 66 -9.26 -3.18 -10.15
CA PHE A 66 -10.37 -3.74 -10.91
C PHE A 66 -10.28 -5.26 -10.99
N THR A 67 -9.09 -5.80 -11.28
CA THR A 67 -8.89 -7.25 -11.45
C THR A 67 -8.49 -7.94 -10.15
N GLY A 68 -8.02 -7.19 -9.14
CA GLY A 68 -7.48 -7.73 -7.90
C GLY A 68 -6.13 -8.43 -8.07
N GLN A 69 -5.52 -8.37 -9.25
CA GLN A 69 -4.25 -9.04 -9.53
C GLN A 69 -3.09 -8.33 -8.84
N LEU A 70 -2.16 -9.11 -8.31
CA LEU A 70 -0.90 -8.60 -7.78
C LEU A 70 -0.01 -8.13 -8.95
N ILE A 71 0.31 -6.83 -8.95
CA ILE A 71 1.19 -6.21 -9.95
C ILE A 71 2.65 -6.30 -9.51
N TYR A 72 2.92 -6.07 -8.22
CA TYR A 72 4.27 -6.05 -7.66
C TYR A 72 4.25 -6.41 -6.19
N GLN A 73 5.29 -7.09 -5.72
CA GLN A 73 5.57 -7.25 -4.30
C GLN A 73 7.04 -6.93 -4.02
N GLY A 74 7.27 -6.18 -2.95
CA GLY A 74 8.60 -5.87 -2.43
C GLY A 74 8.68 -6.27 -0.96
N ILE A 75 9.72 -7.03 -0.63
CA ILE A 75 10.11 -7.31 0.75
C ILE A 75 11.03 -6.18 1.20
N ARG A 76 10.90 -5.76 2.46
CA ARG A 76 11.93 -4.97 3.10
C ARG A 76 12.86 -5.89 3.89
#